data_AF-A0A1M5I0N3-F1
#
_entry.id   AF-A0A1M5I0N3-F1
#
_cell.length_a   1.000
_cell.length_b   1.000
_cell.length_c   1.000
_cell.angle_alpha   90.00
_cell.angle_beta   90.00
_cell.angle_gamma   90.00
#
_symmetry.space_group_name_H-M   'P 1'
#
loop_
_entity.id
_entity.type
_entity.pdbx_description
1 polymer ?
#
loop_
_entity_poly.entity_id
_entity_poly.type
_entity_poly.pdbx_seq_one_letter_code
_entity_poly.pdbx_strand_id
1 'polypeptide(L)' 'MKTEEQLNQEILEITTMIRNEYPELIKYLDETPLAIPVDNSPDINNKALVDYAQSLKNIIIKYGLKHE' A
#
# COMPACT_ATOMS: atom_id res chain seq x y z
N MET A 1 -18.14 -1.39 6.95
CA MET A 1 -17.51 -1.34 5.62
C MET A 1 -16.23 -0.53 5.80
N LYS A 2 -15.06 -1.05 5.40
CA LYS A 2 -13.86 -0.21 5.35
C LYS A 2 -14.04 0.74 4.16
N THR A 3 -14.00 2.03 4.44
CA THR A 3 -14.10 3.10 3.44
C THR A 3 -12.75 3.28 2.75
N GLU A 4 -12.74 3.86 1.55
CA GLU A 4 -11.50 4.25 0.85
C GLU A 4 -10.55 5.03 1.76
N GLU A 5 -11.09 5.89 2.61
CA GLU A 5 -10.34 6.68 3.58
C GLU A 5 -9.52 5.80 4.55
N GLN A 6 -10.10 4.71 5.05
CA GLN A 6 -9.37 3.76 5.91
C GLN A 6 -8.28 3.01 5.14
N LEU A 7 -8.54 2.66 3.88
CA LEU A 7 -7.53 2.01 3.03
C LEU A 7 -6.38 2.96 2.74
N ASN A 8 -6.69 4.22 2.43
CA ASN A 8 -5.68 5.25 2.23
C ASN A 8 -4.83 5.49 3.47
N GLN A 9 -5.45 5.54 4.66
CA GLN A 9 -4.69 5.63 5.91
C GLN A 9 -3.80 4.40 6.10
N GLU A 10 -4.32 3.19 5.89
CA GLU A 10 -3.56 1.96 6.05
C GLU A 10 -2.36 1.91 5.08
N ILE A 11 -2.56 2.33 3.81
CA ILE A 11 -1.50 2.48 2.80
C ILE A 11 -0.46 3.51 3.27
N LEU A 12 -0.90 4.67 3.74
CA LEU A 12 -0.01 5.75 4.18
C LEU A 12 0.84 5.31 5.39
N GLU A 13 0.23 4.64 6.36
CA GLU A 13 0.93 4.08 7.52
C GLU A 13 1.96 3.04 7.10
N ILE A 14 1.57 2.07 6.26
CA ILE A 14 2.48 1.04 5.73
C ILE A 14 3.64 1.68 4.97
N THR A 15 3.36 2.66 4.11
CA THR A 15 4.40 3.36 3.33
C THR A 15 5.33 4.18 4.22
N THR A 16 4.80 4.79 5.28
CA THR A 16 5.57 5.57 6.26
C THR A 16 6.44 4.67 7.13
N MET A 17 5.93 3.51 7.56
CA MET A 17 6.68 2.48 8.26
C MET A 17 7.81 1.96 7.35
N ILE A 18 7.53 1.66 6.09
CA ILE A 18 8.55 1.26 5.13
C ILE A 18 9.60 2.37 4.98
N ARG A 19 9.21 3.64 4.87
CA ARG A 19 10.20 4.72 4.77
C ARG A 19 11.11 4.87 5.99
N ASN A 20 10.57 4.68 7.19
CA ASN A 20 11.33 4.87 8.43
C ASN A 20 12.12 3.63 8.83
N GLU A 21 11.50 2.45 8.78
CA GLU A 21 12.08 1.20 9.29
C GLU A 21 12.76 0.38 8.19
N TYR A 22 12.25 0.44 6.96
CA TYR A 22 12.73 -0.37 5.84
C TYR A 22 12.99 0.48 4.59
N PRO A 23 13.86 1.50 4.65
CA PRO A 23 14.09 2.40 3.51
C PRO A 23 14.58 1.63 2.26
N GLU A 24 15.18 0.46 2.45
CA GLU A 24 15.54 -0.46 1.37
C GLU A 24 14.35 -1.09 0.65
N LEU A 25 13.18 -1.17 1.29
CA LEU A 25 11.96 -1.64 0.67
C LEU A 25 11.31 -0.58 -0.21
N ILE A 26 11.63 0.71 0.00
CA ILE A 26 11.17 1.81 -0.85
C ILE A 26 11.55 1.54 -2.32
N LYS A 27 12.71 0.93 -2.60
CA LYS A 27 13.11 0.61 -3.97
C LYS A 27 12.20 -0.42 -4.67
N TYR A 28 11.41 -1.17 -3.91
CA TYR A 28 10.39 -2.08 -4.43
C TYR A 28 8.99 -1.44 -4.46
N LEU A 29 8.79 -0.33 -3.75
CA LEU A 29 7.70 0.60 -4.02
C LEU A 29 8.13 1.46 -5.20
N ASP A 30 7.94 0.91 -6.40
CA ASP A 30 8.18 1.63 -7.66
C ASP A 30 7.61 3.05 -7.56
N GLU A 31 8.42 4.07 -7.87
CA GLU A 31 8.09 5.50 -7.81
C GLU A 31 6.95 5.91 -8.74
N THR A 32 6.17 4.96 -9.26
CA THR A 32 4.86 5.23 -9.83
C THR A 32 4.10 6.14 -8.88
N PRO A 33 3.79 7.39 -9.29
CA PRO A 33 2.86 8.19 -8.53
C PRO A 33 1.63 7.32 -8.33
N LEU A 34 1.12 7.30 -7.11
CA LEU A 34 -0.20 6.79 -6.77
C LEU A 34 -1.21 7.52 -7.65
N ALA A 35 -1.28 7.15 -8.92
CA ALA A 35 -2.42 7.34 -9.78
C ALA A 35 -3.42 6.33 -9.25
N ILE A 36 -3.93 6.63 -8.05
CA ILE A 36 -5.29 6.27 -7.66
C ILE A 36 -6.07 6.68 -8.91
N PRO A 37 -6.53 5.72 -9.74
CA PRO A 37 -7.32 6.11 -10.87
C PRO A 37 -8.56 6.71 -10.23
N VAL A 38 -8.67 8.03 -10.27
CA VAL A 38 -9.93 8.75 -10.08
C VAL A 38 -10.76 8.48 -11.34
N ASP A 39 -10.94 7.20 -11.66
CA ASP A 39 -12.03 6.76 -12.48
C ASP A 39 -13.27 7.00 -11.61
N ASN A 40 -14.29 7.63 -12.18
CA ASN A 40 -15.48 8.14 -11.49
C ASN A 40 -16.38 7.02 -10.87
N SER A 41 -15.80 5.85 -10.60
CA SER A 41 -16.41 4.59 -10.18
C SER A 41 -15.89 4.20 -8.78
N PRO A 42 -16.58 4.60 -7.69
CA PRO A 42 -16.16 4.32 -6.31
C PRO A 42 -16.00 2.80 -6.01
N ASP A 43 -16.74 1.94 -6.70
CA ASP A 43 -16.64 0.49 -6.56
C ASP A 43 -15.29 -0.08 -7.04
N ILE A 44 -14.73 0.48 -8.12
CA ILE A 44 -13.45 0.03 -8.69
C ILE A 44 -12.31 0.57 -7.83
N ASN A 45 -12.42 1.82 -7.39
CA ASN A 45 -11.38 2.47 -6.60
C ASN A 45 -11.17 1.77 -5.25
N ASN A 46 -12.25 1.40 -4.55
CA ASN A 46 -12.14 0.68 -3.29
C ASN A 46 -11.44 -0.68 -3.45
N LYS A 47 -11.72 -1.42 -4.53
CA LYS A 47 -11.09 -2.72 -4.79
C LYS A 47 -9.61 -2.58 -5.15
N ALA A 48 -9.28 -1.57 -5.96
CA ALA A 48 -7.90 -1.24 -6.31
C ALA A 48 -7.08 -0.80 -5.08
N LEU A 49 -7.67 0.00 -4.19
CA LEU A 49 -7.06 0.40 -2.92
C LEU A 49 -6.81 -0.78 -1.98
N VAL A 50 -7.78 -1.71 -1.87
CA VAL A 50 -7.59 -2.95 -1.10
C VAL A 50 -6.45 -3.78 -1.67
N ASP A 51 -6.42 -3.99 -2.98
CA ASP A 51 -5.41 -4.80 -3.65
C ASP A 51 -4.00 -4.19 -3.51
N TYR A 52 -3.92 -2.86 -3.61
CA TYR A 52 -2.69 -2.11 -3.39
C TYR A 52 -2.20 -2.19 -1.93
N ALA A 53 -3.09 -1.98 -0.96
CA ALA A 53 -2.76 -2.11 0.47
C ALA A 53 -2.28 -3.53 0.81
N GLN A 54 -2.93 -4.55 0.23
CA GLN A 54 -2.51 -5.94 0.33
C GLN A 54 -1.13 -6.18 -0.28
N SER A 55 -0.86 -5.62 -1.46
CA SER A 55 0.44 -5.72 -2.11
C SER A 55 1.55 -5.11 -1.25
N LEU A 56 1.34 -3.93 -0.67
CA LEU A 56 2.29 -3.30 0.25
C LEU A 56 2.51 -4.13 1.51
N LYS A 57 1.43 -4.61 2.15
CA LYS A 57 1.53 -5.50 3.31
C LYS A 57 2.31 -6.77 2.97
N ASN A 58 2.09 -7.34 1.80
CA ASN A 58 2.77 -8.55 1.36
C ASN A 58 4.29 -8.32 1.18
N ILE A 59 4.72 -7.12 0.81
CA ILE A 59 6.15 -6.76 0.75
C ILE A 59 6.74 -6.78 2.16
N ILE A 60 6.10 -6.12 3.14
CA ILE A 60 6.54 -6.15 4.54
C ILE A 60 6.53 -7.57 5.10
N ILE A 61 5.44 -8.32 4.88
CA ILE A 61 5.30 -9.70 5.37
C ILE A 61 6.39 -10.58 4.78
N LYS A 62 6.64 -10.51 3.46
CA LYS A 62 7.73 -11.27 2.82
C LYS A 62 9.10 -10.86 3.34
N TYR A 63 9.28 -9.60 3.67
CA TYR A 63 10.54 -9.10 4.22
C TYR A 63 10.75 -9.58 5.65
N GLY A 64 9.74 -9.42 6.52
CA GLY A 64 9.75 -9.90 7.90
C GLY A 64 9.88 -11.42 8.00
N LEU A 65 9.14 -12.19 7.18
CA LEU A 65 9.25 -13.66 7.12
C LEU A 65 10.60 -14.16 6.60
N LYS A 66 11.31 -13.36 5.79
CA LYS A 66 12.66 -13.71 5.32
C LYS A 66 13.75 -13.36 6.33
N HIS A 67 13.41 -12.64 7.40
CA HIS A 67 14.33 -12.20 8.44
C HIS A 67 14.17 -12.98 9.77
N GLU A 68 13.47 -14.13 9.75
CA GLU A 68 13.32 -15.05 10.89
C GLU A 68 14.32 -16.22 10.84
#